data_AF-A0A537LHF5-F1
#
_entry.id   AF-A0A537LHF5-F1
#
_cell.length_a   1.000
_cell.length_b   1.000
_cell.length_c   1.000
_cell.angle_alpha   90.00
_cell.angle_beta   90.00
_cell.angle_gamma   90.00
#
_symmetry.space_group_name_H-M   'P 1'
#
loop_
_entity.id
_entity.type
_entity.pdbx_description
1 polymer ?
#
loop_
_entity_poly.entity_id
_entity_poly.type
_entity_poly.pdbx_seq_one_letter_code
_entity_poly.pdbx_strand_id
1 'polypeptide(L)'
;MSHHPDPHRFSQERSVKGDIVRIRDVEAKRGTTQRGFVRVGETPVGPIQFPIVIIQGTKPGPTLCLTAGVHAAEYPGIAAVTQVTRSVRAEDLTGTIIAVPVVNQPMFQARAGFLSPIDGLNLNRTFPGNPTGSISEILAHVLLNEVVVLADYHID
;
A
#
# COMPACT_ATOMS: atom_id res chain seq x y z
N MET A 1 37.47 -1.20 7.06
CA MET A 1 36.78 -0.72 5.84
C MET A 1 35.31 -1.06 6.01
N SER A 2 34.53 -0.12 6.54
CA SER A 2 33.10 -0.29 6.80
C SER A 2 32.32 -0.21 5.48
N HIS A 3 31.73 -1.31 5.05
CA HIS A 3 30.70 -1.30 4.01
C HIS A 3 29.45 -0.63 4.59
N HIS A 4 29.29 0.66 4.30
CA HIS A 4 27.98 1.28 4.33
C HIS A 4 27.18 0.75 3.13
N PRO A 5 26.02 0.11 3.34
CA PRO A 5 25.11 -0.16 2.25
C PRO A 5 24.59 1.18 1.71
N ASP A 6 24.74 1.36 0.40
CA ASP A 6 24.27 2.52 -0.35
C ASP A 6 22.73 2.63 -0.25
N PRO A 7 22.17 3.72 0.32
CA PRO A 7 20.73 3.91 0.45
C PRO A 7 20.00 4.06 -0.90
N HIS A 8 20.73 4.19 -2.01
CA HIS A 8 20.16 4.36 -3.36
C HIS A 8 20.03 3.04 -4.15
N ARG A 9 20.37 1.89 -3.56
CA ARG A 9 20.32 0.58 -4.25
C ARG A 9 18.91 0.03 -4.52
N PHE A 10 17.84 0.69 -4.05
CA PHE A 10 16.43 0.30 -4.27
C PHE A 10 15.76 0.99 -5.47
N SER A 11 16.54 1.54 -6.39
CA SER A 11 16.08 2.37 -7.50
C SER A 11 15.88 1.64 -8.84
N GLN A 12 16.02 0.32 -8.91
CA GLN A 12 15.83 -0.42 -10.17
C GLN A 12 14.50 -1.19 -10.18
N GLU A 13 13.69 -0.93 -11.23
CA GLU A 13 12.37 -1.50 -11.57
C GLU A 13 11.09 -0.87 -10.98
N ARG A 14 11.13 0.37 -10.49
CA ARG A 14 9.88 1.10 -10.15
C ARG A 14 9.28 1.71 -11.41
N SER A 15 8.41 0.98 -12.07
CA SER A 15 7.73 1.48 -13.27
C SER A 15 6.23 1.32 -13.17
N VAL A 16 5.52 2.46 -13.08
CA VAL A 16 4.15 2.56 -13.59
C VAL A 16 4.15 2.96 -15.08
N LYS A 17 5.33 3.13 -15.68
CA LYS A 17 5.54 3.43 -17.10
C LYS A 17 5.88 2.15 -17.87
N GLY A 18 4.88 1.35 -18.14
CA GLY A 18 5.05 0.11 -18.89
C GLY A 18 3.75 -0.68 -18.99
N ASP A 19 3.82 -1.88 -19.54
CA ASP A 19 2.68 -2.80 -19.63
C ASP A 19 2.40 -3.56 -18.34
N ILE A 20 3.24 -3.34 -17.31
CA ILE A 20 3.20 -4.04 -16.03
C ILE A 20 3.41 -3.04 -14.89
N VAL A 21 2.58 -3.12 -13.86
CA VAL A 21 2.75 -2.43 -12.56
C VAL A 21 3.01 -3.49 -11.50
N ARG A 22 4.13 -3.37 -10.77
CA ARG A 22 4.54 -4.33 -9.74
C ARG A 22 4.80 -3.64 -8.41
N ILE A 23 4.22 -4.20 -7.34
CA ILE A 23 4.48 -3.84 -5.95
C ILE A 23 4.77 -5.13 -5.21
N ARG A 24 6.07 -5.39 -5.00
CA ARG A 24 6.58 -6.67 -4.49
C ARG A 24 6.02 -7.85 -5.29
N ASP A 25 5.32 -8.77 -4.65
CA ASP A 25 4.78 -9.99 -5.25
C ASP A 25 3.44 -9.77 -5.97
N VAL A 26 2.91 -8.54 -5.98
CA VAL A 26 1.65 -8.20 -6.64
C VAL A 26 1.92 -7.50 -7.96
N GLU A 27 1.49 -8.10 -9.05
CA GLU A 27 1.71 -7.61 -10.41
C GLU A 27 0.39 -7.53 -11.18
N ALA A 28 0.10 -6.36 -11.75
CA ALA A 28 -0.96 -6.20 -12.75
C ALA A 28 -0.35 -5.93 -14.12
N LYS A 29 -0.97 -6.52 -15.15
CA LYS A 29 -0.70 -6.19 -16.55
C LYS A 29 -1.75 -5.21 -17.06
N ARG A 30 -1.45 -4.51 -18.14
CA ARG A 30 -2.39 -3.64 -18.86
C ARG A 30 -3.73 -4.35 -19.13
N GLY A 31 -4.83 -3.68 -18.79
CA GLY A 31 -6.19 -4.23 -18.93
C GLY A 31 -6.59 -5.26 -17.86
N THR A 32 -5.82 -5.41 -16.77
CA THR A 32 -6.12 -6.40 -15.72
C THR A 32 -6.31 -5.75 -14.34
N THR A 33 -6.94 -6.51 -13.44
CA THR A 33 -7.02 -6.20 -12.01
C THR A 33 -6.35 -7.30 -11.22
N GLN A 34 -5.31 -6.96 -10.46
CA GLN A 34 -4.66 -7.87 -9.53
C GLN A 34 -5.01 -7.51 -8.10
N ARG A 35 -5.25 -8.53 -7.27
CA ARG A 35 -5.45 -8.39 -5.82
C ARG A 35 -4.38 -9.20 -5.11
N GLY A 36 -3.90 -8.71 -3.97
CA GLY A 36 -2.90 -9.40 -3.18
C GLY A 36 -2.66 -8.73 -1.84
N PHE A 37 -1.52 -9.04 -1.24
CA PHE A 37 -1.10 -8.49 0.04
C PHE A 37 0.36 -8.06 -0.04
N VAL A 38 0.69 -6.97 0.66
CA VAL A 38 2.08 -6.52 0.85
C VAL A 38 2.49 -6.87 2.28
N ARG A 39 3.41 -7.84 2.41
CA ARG A 39 3.88 -8.35 3.71
C ARG A 39 4.94 -7.45 4.32
N VAL A 40 4.64 -6.76 5.42
CA VAL A 40 5.56 -5.83 6.10
C VAL A 40 6.27 -6.43 7.31
N GLY A 41 5.78 -7.55 7.83
CA GLY A 41 6.40 -8.24 8.94
C GLY A 41 5.68 -9.54 9.28
N GLU A 42 5.99 -10.08 10.45
CA GLU A 42 5.35 -11.29 10.96
C GLU A 42 5.28 -11.30 12.48
N THR A 43 4.32 -12.05 13.00
CA THR A 43 4.12 -12.36 14.41
C THR A 43 4.06 -13.88 14.59
N PRO A 44 4.12 -14.40 15.83
CA PRO A 44 3.90 -15.82 16.07
C PRO A 44 2.56 -16.37 15.55
N VAL A 45 1.56 -15.50 15.35
CA VAL A 45 0.22 -15.88 14.87
C VAL A 45 0.01 -15.66 13.37
N GLY A 46 1.00 -15.12 12.65
CA GLY A 46 0.93 -14.95 11.20
C GLY A 46 1.56 -13.67 10.67
N PRO A 47 1.50 -13.46 9.34
CA PRO A 47 2.07 -12.29 8.68
C PRO A 47 1.35 -11.00 9.06
N ILE A 48 2.11 -9.92 9.15
CA ILE A 48 1.58 -8.56 9.15
C ILE A 48 1.68 -8.04 7.71
N GLN A 49 0.53 -7.69 7.15
CA GLN A 49 0.39 -7.29 5.76
C GLN A 49 -0.82 -6.39 5.59
N PHE A 50 -0.87 -5.63 4.49
CA PHE A 50 -2.06 -4.90 4.08
C PHE A 50 -2.54 -5.39 2.70
N PRO A 51 -3.87 -5.43 2.47
CA PRO A 51 -4.43 -5.76 1.17
C PRO A 51 -4.11 -4.67 0.16
N ILE A 52 -3.77 -5.08 -1.06
CA ILE A 52 -3.55 -4.16 -2.17
C ILE A 52 -4.32 -4.63 -3.40
N VAL A 53 -4.87 -3.67 -4.15
CA VAL A 53 -5.53 -3.88 -5.43
C VAL A 53 -4.86 -2.99 -6.46
N ILE A 54 -4.39 -3.56 -7.56
CA ILE A 54 -3.83 -2.83 -8.69
C ILE A 54 -4.78 -3.02 -9.87
N ILE A 55 -5.40 -1.94 -10.34
CA ILE A 55 -6.25 -1.91 -11.52
C ILE A 55 -5.48 -1.13 -12.58
N GLN A 56 -4.92 -1.83 -13.56
CA GLN A 56 -4.19 -1.19 -14.65
C GLN A 56 -5.07 -1.14 -15.88
N GLY A 57 -5.40 0.08 -16.32
CA GLY A 57 -6.23 0.33 -17.48
C GLY A 57 -5.63 -0.18 -18.79
N THR A 58 -6.46 -0.26 -19.82
CA THR A 58 -6.03 -0.65 -21.18
C THR A 58 -5.14 0.40 -21.84
N LYS A 59 -5.24 1.66 -21.43
CA LYS A 59 -4.50 2.80 -22.00
C LYS A 59 -3.59 3.43 -20.95
N PRO A 60 -2.40 3.94 -21.33
CA PRO A 60 -1.54 4.67 -20.41
C PRO A 60 -2.21 5.96 -19.93
N GLY A 61 -1.91 6.38 -18.72
CA GLY A 61 -2.52 7.53 -18.06
C GLY A 61 -1.95 7.71 -16.64
N PRO A 62 -2.50 8.66 -15.85
CA PRO A 62 -2.01 8.93 -14.51
C PRO A 62 -2.27 7.75 -13.56
N THR A 63 -1.52 7.73 -12.46
CA THR A 63 -1.65 6.77 -11.38
C THR A 63 -2.29 7.42 -10.17
N LEU A 64 -3.42 6.87 -9.73
CA LEU A 64 -4.11 7.27 -8.50
C LEU A 64 -3.85 6.23 -7.41
N CYS A 65 -3.30 6.66 -6.28
CA CYS A 65 -3.26 5.87 -5.06
C CYS A 65 -4.46 6.20 -4.17
N LEU A 66 -5.19 5.18 -3.73
CA LEU A 66 -6.27 5.27 -2.76
C LEU A 66 -5.88 4.50 -1.51
N THR A 67 -5.68 5.18 -0.39
CA THR A 67 -5.50 4.53 0.91
C THR A 67 -6.73 4.73 1.77
N ALA A 68 -6.93 3.84 2.73
CA ALA A 68 -7.90 4.00 3.79
C ALA A 68 -7.49 3.14 4.98
N GLY A 69 -8.08 3.38 6.14
CA GLY A 69 -7.81 2.57 7.33
C GLY A 69 -6.39 2.73 7.88
N VAL A 70 -5.79 3.93 7.71
CA VAL A 70 -4.58 4.34 8.46
C VAL A 70 -4.93 4.34 9.95
N HIS A 71 -6.04 4.96 10.32
CA HIS A 71 -6.77 4.63 11.53
C HIS A 71 -7.87 3.62 11.20
N ALA A 72 -7.79 2.46 11.82
CA ALA A 72 -8.57 1.32 11.34
C ALA A 72 -10.04 1.31 11.79
N ALA A 73 -10.46 2.28 12.61
CA ALA A 73 -11.87 2.49 12.97
C ALA A 73 -12.58 3.55 12.08
N GLU A 74 -11.90 4.12 11.09
CA GLU A 74 -12.46 5.10 10.16
C GLU A 74 -13.12 4.41 8.95
N TYR A 75 -14.25 3.74 9.23
CA TYR A 75 -14.91 2.82 8.30
C TYR A 75 -15.41 3.40 6.96
N PRO A 76 -15.90 4.65 6.87
CA PRO A 76 -16.43 5.16 5.60
C PRO A 76 -15.41 5.16 4.46
N GLY A 77 -14.16 5.54 4.72
CA GLY A 77 -13.08 5.49 3.72
C GLY A 77 -12.78 4.06 3.27
N ILE A 78 -12.71 3.13 4.24
CA ILE A 78 -12.51 1.69 3.98
C ILE A 78 -13.61 1.16 3.06
N ALA A 79 -14.87 1.48 3.35
CA ALA A 79 -16.02 1.07 2.56
C ALA A 79 -15.98 1.67 1.15
N ALA A 80 -15.67 2.96 1.01
CA ALA A 80 -15.58 3.65 -0.27
C ALA A 80 -14.49 3.06 -1.16
N VAL A 81 -13.26 2.89 -0.65
CA VAL A 81 -12.14 2.30 -1.40
C VAL A 81 -12.45 0.85 -1.77
N THR A 82 -13.05 0.08 -0.86
CA THR A 82 -13.50 -1.29 -1.16
C THR A 82 -14.55 -1.32 -2.28
N GLN A 83 -15.50 -0.38 -2.29
CA GLN A 83 -16.50 -0.29 -3.35
C GLN A 83 -15.89 0.09 -4.70
N VAL A 84 -15.00 1.07 -4.73
CA VAL A 84 -14.26 1.49 -5.95
C VAL A 84 -13.53 0.29 -6.55
N THR A 85 -12.76 -0.44 -5.75
CA THR A 85 -11.96 -1.59 -6.21
C THR A 85 -12.78 -2.80 -6.68
N ARG A 86 -14.08 -2.82 -6.37
CA ARG A 86 -15.03 -3.84 -6.86
C ARG A 86 -15.80 -3.39 -8.10
N SER A 87 -15.92 -2.09 -8.31
CA SER A 87 -16.79 -1.51 -9.35
C SER A 87 -16.02 -1.09 -10.60
N VAL A 88 -14.78 -0.60 -10.43
CA VAL A 88 -13.95 -0.19 -11.57
C VAL A 88 -13.46 -1.42 -12.32
N ARG A 89 -13.72 -1.47 -13.63
CA ARG A 89 -13.19 -2.49 -14.53
C ARG A 89 -11.96 -1.94 -15.26
N ALA A 90 -10.92 -2.75 -15.37
CA ALA A 90 -9.68 -2.35 -16.04
C ALA A 90 -9.88 -2.04 -17.54
N GLU A 91 -10.86 -2.66 -18.18
CA GLU A 91 -11.24 -2.38 -19.57
C GLU A 91 -11.73 -0.95 -19.81
N ASP A 92 -12.37 -0.34 -18.81
CA ASP A 92 -12.93 1.02 -18.89
C ASP A 92 -11.94 2.10 -18.40
N LEU A 93 -10.80 1.71 -17.83
CA LEU A 93 -9.85 2.61 -17.19
C LEU A 93 -8.76 3.09 -18.15
N THR A 94 -8.42 4.37 -18.07
CA THR A 94 -7.19 4.95 -18.65
C THR A 94 -6.28 5.38 -17.50
N GLY A 95 -5.05 4.85 -17.45
CA GLY A 95 -4.16 4.98 -16.31
C GLY A 95 -4.23 3.80 -15.33
N THR A 96 -3.88 4.05 -14.07
CA THR A 96 -3.73 3.01 -13.05
C THR A 96 -4.37 3.45 -11.74
N ILE A 97 -5.08 2.55 -11.06
CA ILE A 97 -5.48 2.72 -9.66
C ILE A 97 -4.69 1.71 -8.82
N ILE A 98 -4.00 2.20 -7.80
CA ILE A 98 -3.40 1.39 -6.73
C ILE A 98 -4.23 1.67 -5.47
N ALA A 99 -4.80 0.65 -4.85
CA ALA A 99 -5.67 0.83 -3.70
C ALA A 99 -5.25 -0.05 -2.53
N VAL A 100 -5.19 0.54 -1.33
CA VAL A 100 -4.96 -0.13 -0.05
C VAL A 100 -6.17 0.15 0.85
N PRO A 101 -7.22 -0.69 0.81
CA PRO A 101 -8.48 -0.40 1.51
C PRO A 101 -8.35 -0.36 3.05
N VAL A 102 -7.38 -1.08 3.61
CA VAL A 102 -7.11 -1.12 5.04
C VAL A 102 -5.61 -1.16 5.25
N VAL A 103 -5.00 0.00 5.52
CA VAL A 103 -3.56 0.12 5.73
C VAL A 103 -3.12 -0.62 7.00
N ASN A 104 -3.78 -0.40 8.14
CA ASN A 104 -3.41 -1.04 9.39
C ASN A 104 -4.34 -2.23 9.72
N GLN A 105 -4.08 -3.37 9.08
CA GLN A 105 -4.89 -4.57 9.27
C GLN A 105 -4.92 -5.08 10.74
N PRO A 106 -3.82 -5.09 11.50
CA PRO A 106 -3.87 -5.46 12.92
C PRO A 106 -4.79 -4.56 13.75
N MET A 107 -4.73 -3.24 13.57
CA MET A 107 -5.65 -2.32 14.24
C MET A 107 -7.11 -2.57 13.83
N PHE A 108 -7.37 -2.86 12.55
CA PHE A 108 -8.72 -3.14 12.06
C PHE A 108 -9.33 -4.35 12.75
N GLN A 109 -8.56 -5.45 12.82
CA GLN A 109 -8.98 -6.69 13.47
C GLN A 109 -9.22 -6.49 14.97
N ALA A 110 -8.38 -5.70 15.63
CA ALA A 110 -8.52 -5.38 17.04
C ALA A 110 -9.59 -4.31 17.34
N ARG A 111 -10.19 -3.69 16.31
CA ARG A 111 -11.07 -2.50 16.44
C ARG A 111 -10.40 -1.37 17.23
N ALA A 112 -9.08 -1.26 17.11
CA ALA A 112 -8.31 -0.19 17.72
C ALA A 112 -8.39 1.07 16.85
N GLY A 113 -8.80 2.19 17.44
CA GLY A 113 -9.03 3.43 16.71
C GLY A 113 -7.74 4.09 16.22
N PHE A 114 -6.89 4.49 17.16
CA PHE A 114 -5.77 5.41 16.88
C PHE A 114 -4.39 4.86 17.16
N LEU A 115 -4.27 3.90 18.09
CA LEU A 115 -2.99 3.33 18.50
C LEU A 115 -2.93 1.87 18.11
N SER A 116 -1.79 1.48 17.54
CA SER A 116 -1.49 0.09 17.24
C SER A 116 -1.43 -0.74 18.53
N PRO A 117 -2.14 -1.88 18.60
CA PRO A 117 -2.09 -2.76 19.76
C PRO A 117 -0.75 -3.51 19.88
N ILE A 118 0.12 -3.43 18.86
CA ILE A 118 1.39 -4.17 18.82
C ILE A 118 2.52 -3.34 19.43
N ASP A 119 2.60 -2.05 19.10
CA ASP A 119 3.71 -1.16 19.46
C ASP A 119 3.25 0.18 20.07
N GLY A 120 1.94 0.41 20.21
CA GLY A 120 1.38 1.59 20.86
C GLY A 120 1.47 2.88 20.03
N LEU A 121 1.91 2.80 18.77
CA LEU A 121 2.10 3.99 17.93
C LEU A 121 0.82 4.40 17.18
N ASN A 122 0.66 5.70 16.98
CA ASN A 122 -0.31 6.23 16.03
C ASN A 122 0.32 6.28 14.63
N LEU A 123 -0.20 5.48 13.70
CA LEU A 123 0.37 5.35 12.36
C LEU A 123 0.42 6.70 11.60
N ASN A 124 -0.59 7.56 11.75
CA ASN A 124 -0.65 8.89 11.13
C ASN A 124 0.32 9.91 11.77
N ARG A 125 1.13 9.48 12.74
CA ARG A 125 2.24 10.23 13.33
C ARG A 125 3.59 9.55 13.10
N THR A 126 3.61 8.42 12.39
CA THR A 126 4.79 7.59 12.18
C THR A 126 5.46 7.84 10.83
N PHE A 127 4.77 8.43 9.85
CA PHE A 127 5.36 8.78 8.57
C PHE A 127 6.57 9.73 8.72
N PRO A 128 7.66 9.58 7.94
CA PRO A 128 7.80 8.70 6.77
C PRO A 128 8.17 7.23 7.10
N GLY A 129 8.18 6.85 8.37
CA GLY A 129 8.50 5.50 8.84
C GLY A 129 10.00 5.22 8.90
N ASN A 130 10.32 4.01 9.37
CA ASN A 130 11.69 3.50 9.51
C ASN A 130 11.71 2.01 9.11
N PRO A 131 12.49 1.61 8.07
CA PRO A 131 12.50 0.23 7.58
C PRO A 131 13.11 -0.79 8.56
N THR A 132 13.81 -0.31 9.60
CA THR A 132 14.37 -1.14 10.68
C THR A 132 13.77 -0.80 12.04
N GLY A 133 12.62 -0.11 12.06
CA GLY A 133 11.93 0.32 13.28
C GLY A 133 10.93 -0.71 13.80
N SER A 134 10.01 -0.23 14.62
CA SER A 134 8.81 -0.97 15.04
C SER A 134 7.90 -1.31 13.85
N ILE A 135 6.89 -2.15 14.07
CA ILE A 135 6.03 -2.59 12.97
C ILE A 135 5.26 -1.43 12.31
N SER A 136 4.77 -0.46 13.08
CA SER A 136 4.09 0.71 12.54
C SER A 136 5.04 1.58 11.73
N GLU A 137 6.31 1.68 12.14
CA GLU A 137 7.35 2.39 11.40
C GLU A 137 7.70 1.70 10.08
N ILE A 138 7.85 0.37 10.08
CA ILE A 138 8.08 -0.40 8.86
C ILE A 138 6.87 -0.26 7.93
N LEU A 139 5.66 -0.39 8.45
CA LEU A 139 4.43 -0.28 7.67
C LEU A 139 4.30 1.11 7.03
N ALA A 140 4.52 2.19 7.79
CA ALA A 140 4.54 3.56 7.27
C ALA A 140 5.61 3.75 6.18
N HIS A 141 6.80 3.18 6.40
CA HIS A 141 7.89 3.25 5.43
C HIS A 141 7.51 2.57 4.12
N VAL A 142 6.99 1.34 4.18
CA VAL A 142 6.60 0.56 3.00
C VAL A 142 5.44 1.24 2.25
N LEU A 143 4.40 1.69 2.96
CA LEU A 143 3.28 2.36 2.33
C LEU A 143 3.74 3.61 1.56
N LEU A 144 4.49 4.49 2.21
CA LEU A 144 4.91 5.74 1.59
C LEU A 144 5.95 5.51 0.48
N ASN A 145 6.99 4.75 0.79
CA ASN A 145 8.18 4.64 -0.06
C ASN A 145 8.12 3.49 -1.06
N GLU A 146 7.10 2.64 -1.07
CA GLU A 146 6.93 1.60 -2.10
C GLU A 146 5.58 1.67 -2.83
N VAL A 147 4.53 2.21 -2.19
CA VAL A 147 3.19 2.27 -2.77
C VAL A 147 2.83 3.68 -3.21
N VAL A 148 2.77 4.64 -2.27
CA VAL A 148 2.31 6.02 -2.54
C VAL A 148 3.24 6.75 -3.51
N VAL A 149 4.55 6.52 -3.42
CA VAL A 149 5.56 7.13 -4.31
C VAL A 149 5.37 6.79 -5.80
N LEU A 150 4.60 5.75 -6.13
CA LEU A 150 4.30 5.37 -7.51
C LEU A 150 3.17 6.21 -8.14
N ALA A 151 2.46 7.00 -7.34
CA ALA A 151 1.26 7.70 -7.75
C ALA A 151 1.52 9.16 -8.13
N ASP A 152 0.80 9.62 -9.15
CA ASP A 152 0.73 11.03 -9.51
C ASP A 152 -0.22 11.79 -8.57
N TYR A 153 -1.25 11.09 -8.05
CA TYR A 153 -2.22 11.60 -7.11
C TYR A 153 -2.46 10.60 -5.99
N HIS A 154 -2.64 11.09 -4.76
CA HIS A 154 -2.93 10.27 -3.59
C HIS A 154 -4.14 10.83 -2.84
N ILE A 155 -5.07 9.94 -2.48
CA ILE A 155 -6.22 10.22 -1.62
C ILE A 155 -6.16 9.22 -0.46
N ASP A 156 -6.28 9.74 0.77
CA ASP A 156 -6.37 8.98 2.03
C ASP A 156 -7.71 9.26 2.72
#